data_AF-A0A5J4PK68-F1
#
_entry.id   AF-A0A5J4PK68-F1
#
_cell.length_a   1.000
_cell.length_b   1.000
_cell.length_c   1.000
_cell.angle_alpha   90.00
_cell.angle_beta   90.00
_cell.angle_gamma   90.00
#
_symmetry.space_group_name_H-M   'P 1'
#
loop_
_entity.id
_entity.type
_entity.pdbx_description
1 polymer ?
#
loop_
_entity_poly.entity_id
_entity_poly.type
_entity_poly.pdbx_seq_one_letter_code
_entity_poly.pdbx_strand_id
1 'polypeptide(L)'
;MKEYQLTDWLPTTKKEAELRGWSELDVILFSGDAYIDHPSFGAAVIGRMLEAEGLRVAIVPQPNWRDDLRDFKKLGRPRLFFGVSAGCMDSMVNKYTA
;
A
#
# COMPACT_ATOMS: atom_id res chain seq x y z
N MET A 1 -8.13 0.91 26.83
CA MET A 1 -7.13 0.75 25.74
C MET A 1 -7.86 0.98 24.42
N LYS A 2 -7.21 1.58 23.43
CA LYS A 2 -7.80 1.74 22.09
C LYS A 2 -7.74 0.38 21.39
N GLU A 3 -8.87 -0.11 20.92
CA GLU A 3 -8.95 -1.36 20.16
C GLU A 3 -8.79 -1.04 18.68
N TYR A 4 -7.86 -1.73 18.01
CA TYR A 4 -7.55 -1.50 16.60
C TYR A 4 -8.25 -2.53 15.72
N GLN A 5 -8.77 -2.07 14.58
CA GLN A 5 -9.41 -2.91 13.57
C GLN A 5 -8.59 -2.93 12.29
N LEU A 6 -8.66 -4.02 11.50
CA LEU A 6 -7.98 -4.11 10.20
C LEU A 6 -8.34 -2.96 9.25
N THR A 7 -9.57 -2.45 9.36
CA THR A 7 -10.08 -1.30 8.61
C THR A 7 -9.49 0.04 9.04
N ASP A 8 -8.71 0.09 10.13
CA ASP A 8 -7.99 1.30 10.52
C ASP A 8 -6.81 1.58 9.60
N TRP A 9 -6.28 0.60 8.86
CA TRP A 9 -5.09 0.72 7.99
C TRP A 9 -5.40 0.56 6.51
N LEU A 10 -4.62 1.19 5.62
CA LEU A 10 -4.73 0.96 4.18
C LEU A 10 -4.65 -0.54 3.86
N PRO A 11 -5.57 -1.09 3.05
CA PRO A 11 -5.55 -2.49 2.69
C PRO A 11 -4.30 -2.86 1.90
N THR A 12 -3.73 -4.00 2.25
CA THR A 12 -2.61 -4.66 1.57
C THR A 12 -3.03 -5.94 0.84
N THR A 13 -4.24 -6.42 1.14
CA THR A 13 -4.83 -7.62 0.55
C THR A 13 -6.24 -7.36 0.00
N LYS A 14 -6.68 -8.21 -0.92
CA LYS A 14 -8.05 -8.15 -1.46
C LYS A 14 -9.10 -8.35 -0.36
N LYS A 15 -8.83 -9.22 0.62
CA LYS A 15 -9.73 -9.47 1.75
C LYS A 15 -9.91 -8.22 2.62
N GLU A 16 -8.85 -7.47 2.87
CA GLU A 16 -8.94 -6.20 3.61
C GLU A 16 -9.74 -5.14 2.85
N ALA A 17 -9.63 -5.08 1.52
CA ALA A 17 -10.49 -4.23 0.70
C ALA A 17 -11.97 -4.66 0.78
N GLU A 18 -12.24 -5.97 0.73
CA GLU A 18 -13.59 -6.54 0.88
C GLU A 18 -14.18 -6.25 2.27
N LEU A 19 -13.38 -6.28 3.35
CA LEU A 19 -13.79 -5.89 4.71
C LEU A 19 -14.27 -4.43 4.78
N ARG A 20 -13.76 -3.56 3.89
CA ARG A 20 -14.19 -2.17 3.74
C ARG A 20 -15.39 -2.00 2.79
N GLY A 21 -15.91 -3.09 2.25
CA GLY A 21 -17.00 -3.09 1.26
C GLY A 21 -16.55 -2.67 -0.15
N TRP A 22 -15.26 -2.70 -0.44
CA TRP A 22 -14.71 -2.26 -1.73
C TRP A 22 -14.58 -3.44 -2.69
N SER A 23 -15.34 -3.40 -3.79
CA SER A 23 -15.25 -4.38 -4.88
C SER A 23 -14.17 -4.04 -5.91
N GLU A 24 -13.71 -2.79 -5.93
CA GLU A 24 -12.65 -2.27 -6.80
C GLU A 24 -11.83 -1.20 -6.05
N LEU A 25 -10.60 -0.95 -6.50
CA LEU A 25 -9.70 0.05 -5.95
C LEU A 25 -9.50 1.19 -6.95
N ASP A 26 -9.41 2.42 -6.46
CA ASP A 26 -9.14 3.59 -7.29
C ASP A 26 -7.64 3.78 -7.54
N VAL A 27 -6.83 3.58 -6.50
CA VAL A 27 -5.38 3.75 -6.53
C VAL A 27 -4.70 2.58 -5.82
N ILE A 28 -3.65 2.04 -6.43
CA ILE A 28 -2.77 1.06 -5.79
C ILE A 28 -1.37 1.66 -5.70
N LEU A 29 -0.85 1.77 -4.49
CA LEU A 29 0.50 2.26 -4.22
C LEU A 29 1.46 1.07 -4.06
N PHE A 30 2.57 1.08 -4.78
CA PHE A 30 3.70 0.19 -4.54
C PHE A 30 4.79 0.95 -3.79
N SER A 31 5.31 0.35 -2.73
CA SER A 31 6.45 0.90 -1.99
C SER A 31 7.59 -0.12 -1.92
N GLY A 32 8.82 0.33 -2.15
CA GLY A 32 10.03 -0.45 -1.88
C GLY A 32 10.39 -0.62 -0.40
N ASP A 33 9.61 0.00 0.49
CA ASP A 33 9.79 -0.01 1.94
C ASP A 33 8.59 -0.65 2.64
N ALA A 34 8.74 -0.99 3.92
CA ALA A 34 7.66 -1.54 4.71
C ALA A 34 6.52 -0.52 4.82
N TYR A 35 5.28 -1.02 4.88
CA TYR A 35 4.15 -0.16 5.16
C TYR A 35 4.09 0.13 6.66
N ILE A 36 4.46 1.35 7.01
CA ILE A 36 4.30 1.91 8.35
C ILE A 36 3.37 3.11 8.21
N ASP A 37 2.19 3.00 8.81
CA ASP A 37 1.15 4.02 8.74
C ASP A 37 1.45 5.17 9.71
N HIS A 38 2.46 5.97 9.35
CA HIS A 38 3.00 7.05 10.16
C HIS A 38 3.29 8.28 9.29
N PRO A 39 3.11 9.53 9.79
CA PRO A 39 3.32 10.75 9.00
C PRO A 39 4.75 10.95 8.48
N SER A 40 5.74 10.26 9.04
CA SER A 40 7.11 10.25 8.49
C SER A 40 7.28 9.39 7.24
N PHE A 41 6.27 8.60 6.86
CA PHE A 41 6.30 7.71 5.70
C PHE A 41 5.49 8.31 4.56
N GLY A 42 6.17 8.77 3.50
CA GLY A 42 5.53 9.48 2.40
C GLY A 42 4.40 8.70 1.72
N ALA A 43 4.58 7.37 1.56
CA ALA A 43 3.55 6.51 0.99
C ALA A 43 2.28 6.44 1.86
N ALA A 44 2.44 6.44 3.19
CA ALA A 44 1.31 6.50 4.11
C ALA A 44 0.59 7.86 4.02
N VAL A 45 1.34 8.97 4.05
CA VAL A 45 0.77 10.32 3.91
C VAL A 45 -0.02 10.47 2.60
N ILE A 46 0.57 10.07 1.48
CA ILE A 46 -0.10 10.13 0.17
C ILE A 46 -1.35 9.24 0.16
N GLY A 47 -1.24 8.00 0.64
CA GLY A 47 -2.37 7.08 0.67
C GLY A 47 -3.52 7.57 1.53
N ARG A 48 -3.23 8.13 2.71
CA ARG A 48 -4.23 8.72 3.61
C ARG A 48 -4.84 9.99 3.08
N MET A 49 -4.06 10.83 2.41
CA MET A 49 -4.60 12.03 1.77
C MET A 49 -5.60 11.65 0.67
N LEU A 50 -5.23 10.71 -0.19
CA LEU A 50 -6.12 10.21 -1.25
C LEU A 50 -7.38 9.53 -0.67
N GLU A 51 -7.25 8.76 0.40
CA GLU A 51 -8.39 8.14 1.10
C GLU A 51 -9.31 9.20 1.73
N ALA A 52 -8.75 10.27 2.30
CA ALA A 52 -9.51 11.40 2.84
C ALA A 52 -10.30 12.16 1.76
N GLU A 53 -9.81 12.18 0.52
CA GLU A 53 -10.52 12.69 -0.67
C GLU A 53 -11.57 11.68 -1.22
N GLY A 54 -11.82 10.58 -0.49
CA GLY A 54 -12.85 9.60 -0.81
C GLY A 54 -12.43 8.51 -1.81
N LEU A 55 -11.13 8.38 -2.12
CA LEU A 55 -10.62 7.34 -3.01
C LEU A 55 -10.38 6.03 -2.24
N ARG A 56 -10.62 4.90 -2.91
CA ARG A 56 -10.32 3.56 -2.39
C ARG A 56 -8.87 3.22 -2.70
N VAL A 57 -8.01 3.40 -1.71
CA VAL A 57 -6.56 3.26 -1.85
C VAL A 57 -6.07 1.97 -1.20
N ALA A 58 -5.18 1.24 -1.87
CA ALA A 58 -4.45 0.12 -1.29
C ALA A 58 -2.94 0.33 -1.42
N ILE A 59 -2.17 -0.38 -0.60
CA ILE A 59 -0.71 -0.34 -0.65
C ILE A 59 -0.10 -1.74 -0.69
N VAL A 60 0.87 -1.95 -1.56
CA VAL A 60 1.70 -3.16 -1.65
C VAL A 60 3.12 -2.78 -1.25
N PRO A 61 3.51 -3.02 0.02
CA PRO A 61 4.88 -2.81 0.48
C PRO A 61 5.78 -3.97 0.06
N GLN A 62 7.05 -3.65 -0.23
CA GLN A 62 8.12 -4.59 -0.57
C GLN A 62 7.66 -5.76 -1.49
N PRO A 63 7.06 -5.47 -2.66
CA PRO A 63 6.54 -6.52 -3.53
C PRO A 63 7.67 -7.47 -3.94
N ASN A 64 7.41 -8.78 -3.84
CA ASN A 64 8.34 -9.76 -4.35
C ASN A 64 8.33 -9.75 -5.89
N TRP A 65 9.48 -9.47 -6.49
CA TRP A 65 9.65 -9.43 -7.95
C TRP A 65 10.34 -10.66 -8.52
N ARG A 66 10.80 -11.58 -7.65
CA ARG A 66 11.54 -12.79 -8.05
C ARG A 66 10.65 -14.03 -8.19
N ASP A 67 9.36 -13.91 -7.90
CA ASP A 67 8.39 -15.01 -7.95
C ASP A 67 7.44 -14.93 -9.17
N ASP A 68 6.23 -15.44 -9.03
CA ASP A 68 5.17 -15.46 -10.04
C ASP A 68 4.47 -14.08 -10.26
N LEU A 69 5.03 -13.02 -9.66
CA LEU A 69 4.52 -11.66 -9.69
C LEU A 69 3.15 -11.53 -9.01
N ARG A 70 2.86 -12.40 -8.04
CA ARG A 70 1.57 -12.40 -7.34
C ARG A 70 1.30 -11.09 -6.61
N ASP A 71 2.32 -10.46 -6.03
CA ASP A 71 2.18 -9.18 -5.35
C ASP A 71 1.70 -8.06 -6.28
N PHE A 72 2.08 -8.14 -7.56
CA PHE A 72 1.64 -7.18 -8.58
C PHE A 72 0.23 -7.47 -9.12
N LYS A 73 -0.28 -8.69 -8.92
CA LYS A 73 -1.56 -9.15 -9.49
C LYS A 73 -2.69 -9.26 -8.46
N LYS A 74 -2.37 -9.49 -7.18
CA LYS A 74 -3.33 -9.88 -6.13
C LYS A 74 -4.47 -8.88 -5.89
N LEU A 75 -4.23 -7.59 -6.16
CA LEU A 75 -5.22 -6.52 -5.98
C LEU A 75 -5.95 -6.15 -7.29
N GLY A 76 -5.58 -6.75 -8.42
CA GLY A 76 -6.16 -6.42 -9.73
C GLY A 76 -5.71 -5.06 -10.28
N ARG A 77 -6.46 -4.56 -11.27
CA ARG A 77 -6.20 -3.27 -11.91
C ARG A 77 -6.99 -2.16 -11.19
N PRO A 78 -6.37 -1.03 -10.82
CA PRO A 78 -7.05 0.09 -10.22
C PRO A 78 -7.83 0.87 -11.29
N ARG A 79 -8.90 1.55 -10.86
CA ARG A 79 -9.75 2.37 -11.74
C ARG A 79 -9.01 3.60 -12.27
N LEU A 80 -8.13 4.21 -11.47
CA LEU A 80 -7.42 5.44 -11.84
C LEU A 80 -5.97 5.16 -12.22
N PHE A 81 -5.11 4.81 -11.27
CA PHE A 81 -3.68 4.63 -11.54
C PHE A 81 -2.94 3.79 -10.49
N PHE A 82 -1.73 3.39 -10.86
CA PHE A 82 -0.73 2.86 -9.93
C PHE A 82 0.25 3.96 -9.54
N GLY A 83 0.53 4.11 -8.24
CA GLY A 83 1.62 4.94 -7.74
C GLY A 83 2.79 4.06 -7.33
N VAL A 84 4.02 4.46 -7.64
CA VAL A 84 5.22 3.66 -7.30
C VAL A 84 6.24 4.57 -6.62
N SER A 85 6.77 4.13 -5.47
CA SER A 85 7.83 4.81 -4.75
C SER A 85 8.88 3.82 -4.25
N ALA A 86 10.15 4.24 -4.22
CA ALA A 86 11.23 3.46 -3.62
C ALA A 86 11.11 3.35 -2.08
N GLY A 87 10.26 4.17 -1.45
CA GLY A 87 10.10 4.22 0.00
C GLY A 87 10.87 5.36 0.65
N CYS A 88 11.05 5.31 1.97
CA CYS A 88 11.71 6.39 2.72
C CYS A 88 13.22 6.19 2.81
N MET A 89 13.66 4.93 2.74
CA MET A 89 15.08 4.58 2.77
C MET A 89 15.70 4.72 1.39
N ASP A 90 16.92 5.26 1.35
CA ASP A 90 17.74 5.26 0.15
C ASP A 90 18.04 3.82 -0.31
N SER A 91 17.96 3.58 -1.62
CA SER A 91 18.07 2.24 -2.20
C SER A 91 19.47 1.65 -2.11
N MET A 92 20.52 2.49 -2.12
CA MET A 92 21.89 2.03 -1.90
C MET A 92 22.05 1.55 -0.47
N VAL A 93 21.53 2.30 0.52
CA VAL A 93 21.54 1.87 1.93
C VAL A 93 20.79 0.55 2.10
N ASN A 94 19.58 0.45 1.56
CA ASN A 94 18.72 -0.72 1.69
C ASN A 94 19.39 -2.01 1.16
N LYS A 95 20.18 -1.93 0.08
CA LYS A 95 20.94 -3.06 -0.47
C LYS A 95 21.97 -3.65 0.53
N TYR A 96 22.53 -2.83 1.42
CA TYR A 96 23.56 -3.27 2.36
C TYR A 96 23.00 -3.77 3.69
N THR A 97 21.75 -3.44 4.02
CA THR A 97 21.17 -3.67 5.35
C THR A 97 19.96 -4.60 5.38
N ALA A 98 19.45 -5.02 4.23
CA ALA A 98 18.26 -5.90 4.10
C ALA A 98 18.60 -7.33 3.69
#